data_AF-A0A934C2L3-F1
#
_entry.id   AF-A0A934C2L3-F1
#
_cell.length_a   1.000
_cell.length_b   1.000
_cell.length_c   1.000
_cell.angle_alpha   90.00
_cell.angle_beta   90.00
_cell.angle_gamma   90.00
#
_symmetry.space_group_name_H-M   'P 1'
#
loop_
_entity.id
_entity.type
_entity.pdbx_description
1 polymer ?
#
loop_
_entity_poly.entity_id
_entity_poly.type
_entity_poly.pdbx_seq_one_letter_code
_entity_poly.pdbx_strand_id
1 'polypeptide(L)'
;MNHESLRIAARFALGLAVAALAGGLQGGIVAPTPDLPPPGVYHMSPGDFLDFDVPGWAKIRISEVAHQPLPPVVVTPLSPDEEESFNSIAWMLVAVDLGFDSSFDLLFNLVLSGQTRVLLRNYPDPITGRTGTFQTEMLSMDLTGSTPFGPVMIRESPTLPSVGQTTVADLGSGQYQIDSFFDIFTELSLDGGQSWILPTSPEPKRMTLPDRSSTATLVLLAAGAWLAGSRCWSAKPVRRRKGLRTTPGNT
;
A
#
# COMPACT_ATOMS: atom_id res chain seq x y z
N MET A 1 5.33 -26.84 -45.74
CA MET A 1 4.81 -25.53 -45.31
C MET A 1 3.80 -25.84 -44.22
N ASN A 2 4.29 -25.93 -42.98
CA ASN A 2 3.63 -26.64 -41.89
C ASN A 2 3.56 -25.72 -40.66
N HIS A 3 2.47 -25.84 -39.91
CA HIS A 3 1.97 -24.96 -38.86
C HIS A 3 2.83 -24.90 -37.58
N GLU A 4 4.06 -24.40 -37.65
CA GLU A 4 4.94 -24.20 -36.47
C GLU A 4 5.60 -22.81 -36.42
N SER A 5 4.82 -21.73 -36.54
CA SER A 5 5.37 -20.37 -36.44
C SER A 5 4.49 -19.39 -35.67
N LEU A 6 3.58 -19.91 -34.84
CA LEU A 6 2.54 -19.13 -34.16
C LEU A 6 2.43 -19.49 -32.67
N ARG A 7 3.58 -19.60 -31.99
CA ARG A 7 3.67 -19.72 -30.51
C ARG A 7 4.86 -18.98 -29.91
N ILE A 8 5.25 -17.86 -30.52
CA ILE A 8 6.20 -16.91 -29.95
C ILE A 8 5.56 -15.53 -30.13
N ALA A 9 5.51 -14.73 -29.05
CA ALA A 9 4.94 -13.39 -28.96
C ALA A 9 3.47 -13.25 -28.50
N ALA A 10 3.08 -13.90 -27.41
CA ALA A 10 1.84 -13.55 -26.70
C ALA A 10 1.94 -13.70 -25.17
N ARG A 11 2.99 -13.15 -24.54
CA ARG A 11 3.03 -12.90 -23.09
C ARG A 11 3.94 -11.71 -22.80
N PHE A 12 3.51 -10.53 -23.22
CA PHE A 12 4.07 -9.27 -22.72
C PHE A 12 2.90 -8.29 -22.51
N ALA A 13 2.97 -7.57 -21.39
CA ALA A 13 2.11 -6.47 -20.98
C ALA A 13 0.71 -6.84 -20.43
N LEU A 14 0.68 -7.17 -19.15
CA LEU A 14 -0.30 -6.54 -18.25
C LEU A 14 0.29 -6.35 -16.84
N GLY A 15 1.41 -5.64 -16.79
CA GLY A 15 1.85 -4.98 -15.56
C GLY A 15 1.23 -3.59 -15.57
N LEU A 16 0.16 -3.38 -14.80
CA LEU A 16 -0.34 -2.04 -14.52
C LEU A 16 0.61 -1.40 -13.51
N ALA A 17 1.75 -0.90 -13.99
CA ALA A 17 2.64 -0.08 -13.19
C ALA A 17 2.01 1.32 -13.06
N VAL A 18 1.24 1.54 -11.99
CA VAL A 18 0.94 2.91 -11.54
C VAL A 18 2.21 3.42 -10.87
N ALA A 19 3.11 4.00 -11.68
CA ALA A 19 4.22 4.79 -11.16
C ALA A 19 3.65 6.12 -10.64
N ALA A 20 3.23 6.13 -9.37
CA ALA A 20 3.02 7.36 -8.63
C ALA A 20 4.40 7.98 -8.35
N LEU A 21 4.79 8.96 -9.16
CA LEU A 21 5.83 9.92 -8.79
C LEU A 21 5.23 10.88 -7.76
N ALA A 22 5.31 10.52 -6.48
CA ALA A 22 5.08 11.44 -5.37
C ALA A 22 6.43 11.69 -4.68
N GLY A 23 7.09 12.79 -5.06
CA GLY A 23 8.14 13.36 -4.24
C GLY A 23 7.51 14.02 -3.01
N GLY A 24 7.96 13.62 -1.83
CA GLY A 24 7.53 14.15 -0.53
C GLY A 24 7.33 13.04 0.51
N LEU A 25 8.40 12.37 0.94
CA LEU A 25 8.36 11.50 2.11
C LEU A 25 8.29 12.35 3.39
N GLN A 26 7.15 13.00 3.65
CA GLN A 26 6.72 13.46 4.98
C GLN A 26 5.21 13.67 4.96
N GLY A 27 4.49 13.08 5.91
CA GLY A 27 3.19 13.59 6.35
C GLY A 27 2.16 12.49 6.61
N GLY A 28 1.38 12.70 7.66
CA GLY A 28 0.09 12.10 7.95
C GLY A 28 -1.04 13.08 7.64
N ILE A 29 -2.17 13.00 8.33
CA ILE A 29 -3.43 13.61 7.89
C ILE A 29 -3.72 14.95 8.58
N VAL A 30 -4.59 15.75 7.95
CA VAL A 30 -5.32 16.83 8.64
C VAL A 30 -6.66 16.30 9.15
N ALA A 31 -6.91 16.41 10.45
CA ALA A 31 -8.10 15.93 11.15
C ALA A 31 -8.83 17.07 11.90
N PRO A 32 -10.16 16.97 12.08
CA PRO A 32 -10.95 17.97 12.82
C PRO A 32 -10.85 17.83 14.35
N THR A 33 -10.26 16.74 14.85
CA THR A 33 -9.99 16.52 16.28
C THR A 33 -8.58 15.95 16.46
N PRO A 34 -7.96 16.11 17.64
CA PRO A 34 -6.66 15.51 17.94
C PRO A 34 -6.78 14.05 18.43
N ASP A 35 -7.97 13.45 18.33
CA ASP A 35 -8.24 12.15 18.92
C ASP A 35 -7.60 11.02 18.11
N LEU A 36 -7.24 9.95 18.83
CA LEU A 36 -6.59 8.79 18.27
C LEU A 36 -7.51 7.54 18.39
N PRO A 37 -7.30 6.52 17.55
CA PRO A 37 -6.49 6.57 16.32
C PRO A 37 -7.06 7.58 15.31
N PRO A 38 -6.20 8.23 14.52
CA PRO A 38 -6.64 9.25 13.57
C PRO A 38 -7.44 8.62 12.42
N PRO A 39 -8.40 9.35 11.83
CA PRO A 39 -9.20 8.82 10.73
C PRO A 39 -8.35 8.58 9.47
N GLY A 40 -8.06 7.33 9.14
CA GLY A 40 -7.27 7.04 7.94
C GLY A 40 -6.90 5.58 7.81
N VAL A 41 -6.01 5.32 6.85
CA VAL A 41 -5.51 3.99 6.53
C VAL A 41 -4.00 4.04 6.69
N TYR A 42 -3.46 3.16 7.51
CA TYR A 42 -2.03 2.94 7.62
C TYR A 42 -1.60 2.02 6.50
N HIS A 43 -0.52 2.35 5.81
CA HIS A 43 0.03 1.56 4.72
C HIS A 43 1.39 1.01 5.11
N MET A 44 1.62 -0.26 4.77
CA MET A 44 2.96 -0.83 4.86
C MET A 44 3.89 -0.07 3.90
N SER A 45 5.14 0.08 4.30
CA SER A 45 6.15 0.80 3.50
C SER A 45 6.24 0.24 2.07
N PRO A 46 6.33 1.09 1.03
CA PRO A 46 6.36 0.62 -0.34
C PRO A 46 7.53 -0.35 -0.61
N GLY A 47 7.23 -1.51 -1.18
CA GLY A 47 8.22 -2.55 -1.48
C GLY A 47 8.49 -3.53 -0.33
N ASP A 48 7.98 -3.27 0.87
CA ASP A 48 8.04 -4.23 1.96
C ASP A 48 7.06 -5.39 1.74
N PHE A 49 7.38 -6.53 2.34
CA PHE A 49 6.58 -7.73 2.35
C PHE A 49 6.89 -8.59 3.58
N LEU A 50 5.98 -9.51 3.90
CA LEU A 50 6.21 -10.59 4.85
C LEU A 50 6.21 -11.92 4.10
N ASP A 51 7.28 -12.69 4.27
CA ASP A 51 7.36 -14.05 3.73
C ASP A 51 7.23 -15.08 4.85
N PHE A 52 6.38 -16.08 4.67
CA PHE A 52 6.16 -17.19 5.58
C PHE A 52 6.49 -18.50 4.87
N ASP A 53 7.22 -19.38 5.54
CA ASP A 53 7.48 -20.74 5.07
C ASP A 53 6.56 -21.70 5.83
N VAL A 54 5.66 -22.38 5.12
CA VAL A 54 4.73 -23.35 5.70
C VAL A 54 5.25 -24.75 5.42
N PRO A 55 5.79 -25.46 6.43
CA PRO A 55 6.47 -26.72 6.22
C PRO A 55 5.61 -27.75 5.48
N GLY A 56 6.12 -28.23 4.35
CA GLY A 56 5.47 -29.26 3.54
C GLY A 56 4.26 -28.77 2.74
N TRP A 57 3.99 -27.47 2.69
CA TRP A 57 2.85 -26.93 1.94
C TRP A 57 3.24 -25.85 0.92
N ALA A 58 3.68 -24.68 1.38
CA ALA A 58 3.80 -23.50 0.51
C ALA A 58 4.69 -22.42 1.14
N LYS A 59 5.15 -21.50 0.30
CA LYS A 59 5.63 -20.19 0.74
C LYS A 59 4.54 -19.14 0.50
N ILE A 60 4.33 -18.28 1.48
CA ILE A 60 3.30 -17.23 1.41
C ILE A 60 3.99 -15.89 1.52
N ARG A 61 3.68 -14.99 0.59
CA ARG A 61 4.05 -13.58 0.65
C ARG A 61 2.82 -12.73 0.91
N ILE A 62 2.90 -11.85 1.89
CA ILE A 62 1.92 -10.81 2.15
C ILE A 62 2.56 -9.46 1.80
N SER A 63 1.88 -8.68 0.97
CA SER A 63 2.34 -7.37 0.50
C SER A 63 1.18 -6.39 0.38
N GLU A 64 1.50 -5.11 0.13
CA GLU A 64 0.49 -4.07 -0.08
C GLU A 64 -0.54 -3.96 1.06
N VAL A 65 -0.08 -4.12 2.30
CA VAL A 65 -0.95 -4.11 3.47
C VAL A 65 -1.45 -2.70 3.74
N ALA A 66 -2.77 -2.57 3.88
CA ALA A 66 -3.48 -1.38 4.28
C ALA A 66 -4.34 -1.71 5.50
N HIS A 67 -4.19 -0.98 6.60
CA HIS A 67 -4.86 -1.23 7.87
C HIS A 67 -5.65 0.02 8.31
N GLN A 68 -6.95 -0.14 8.52
CA GLN A 68 -7.85 0.94 8.91
C GLN A 68 -8.48 0.67 10.28
N PRO A 69 -8.24 1.54 11.28
CA PRO A 69 -9.02 1.59 12.50
C PRO A 69 -10.49 1.97 12.23
N LEU A 70 -11.41 1.35 12.96
CA LEU A 70 -12.85 1.56 12.84
C LEU A 70 -13.44 2.03 14.19
N PRO A 71 -14.29 3.07 14.18
CA PRO A 71 -15.04 3.46 15.37
C PRO A 71 -16.11 2.41 15.74
N PRO A 72 -16.58 2.37 17.00
CA PRO A 72 -16.18 3.25 18.11
C PRO A 72 -14.82 2.86 18.71
N VAL A 73 -14.13 3.85 19.26
CA VAL A 73 -12.90 3.68 20.04
C VAL A 73 -13.28 3.64 21.51
N VAL A 74 -12.82 2.61 22.23
CA VAL A 74 -12.96 2.49 23.68
C VAL A 74 -11.68 2.97 24.33
N VAL A 75 -11.78 4.07 25.07
CA VAL A 75 -10.66 4.70 25.77
C VAL A 75 -10.63 4.25 27.22
N THR A 76 -9.47 3.78 27.68
CA THR A 76 -9.20 3.39 29.06
C THR A 76 -8.05 4.25 29.60
N PRO A 77 -8.33 5.28 30.42
CA PRO A 77 -7.30 6.12 31.01
C PRO A 77 -6.46 5.34 32.03
N LEU A 78 -5.13 5.44 31.94
CA LEU A 78 -4.17 4.75 32.80
C LEU A 78 -3.21 5.68 33.55
N SER A 79 -3.32 7.00 33.39
CA SER A 79 -2.56 8.08 34.07
C SER A 79 -1.11 7.72 34.46
N PRO A 80 -0.08 8.16 33.72
CA PRO A 80 -0.11 9.19 32.68
C PRO A 80 -0.42 8.66 31.26
N ASP A 81 -0.68 7.36 31.15
CA ASP A 81 -0.89 6.68 29.87
C ASP A 81 -2.40 6.57 29.53
N GLU A 82 -2.69 6.21 28.29
CA GLU A 82 -4.04 5.92 27.80
C GLU A 82 -4.00 4.66 26.95
N GLU A 83 -4.94 3.75 27.16
CA GLU A 83 -5.12 2.59 26.29
C GLU A 83 -6.38 2.77 25.45
N GLU A 84 -6.27 2.49 24.16
CA GLU A 84 -7.36 2.54 23.20
C GLU A 84 -7.61 1.16 22.61
N SER A 85 -8.88 0.75 22.57
CA SER A 85 -9.32 -0.48 21.92
C SER A 85 -10.34 -0.15 20.82
N PHE A 86 -10.14 -0.71 19.63
CA PHE A 86 -11.02 -0.49 18.48
C PHE A 86 -11.06 -1.72 17.57
N ASN A 87 -12.10 -1.82 16.75
CA ASN A 87 -12.10 -2.79 15.67
C ASN A 87 -11.28 -2.23 14.49
N SER A 88 -10.73 -3.10 13.68
CA SER A 88 -9.97 -2.73 12.50
C SER A 88 -10.26 -3.67 11.34
N ILE A 89 -9.95 -3.19 10.14
CA ILE A 89 -10.00 -3.95 8.90
C ILE A 89 -8.65 -3.79 8.19
N ALA A 90 -8.14 -4.87 7.62
CA ALA A 90 -6.91 -4.88 6.85
C ALA A 90 -7.16 -5.49 5.46
N TRP A 91 -6.63 -4.83 4.44
CA TRP A 91 -6.55 -5.32 3.07
C TRP A 91 -5.11 -5.65 2.74
N MET A 92 -4.89 -6.74 2.03
CA MET A 92 -3.55 -7.15 1.63
C MET A 92 -3.57 -7.99 0.36
N LEU A 93 -2.45 -7.97 -0.36
CA LEU A 93 -2.18 -8.86 -1.47
C LEU A 93 -1.41 -10.08 -0.97
N VAL A 94 -1.97 -11.26 -1.22
CA VAL A 94 -1.37 -12.55 -0.83
C VAL A 94 -0.92 -13.29 -2.09
N ALA A 95 0.35 -13.65 -2.11
CA ALA A 95 0.93 -14.52 -3.12
C ALA A 95 1.32 -15.86 -2.48
N VAL A 96 0.97 -16.98 -3.13
CA VAL A 96 1.27 -18.33 -2.64
C VAL A 96 2.09 -19.06 -3.69
N ASP A 97 3.28 -19.50 -3.30
CA ASP A 97 4.18 -20.35 -4.08
C ASP A 97 4.05 -21.78 -3.55
N LEU A 98 3.53 -22.67 -4.39
CA LEU A 98 3.28 -24.09 -4.10
C LEU A 98 4.45 -24.97 -4.60
N GLY A 99 5.53 -24.35 -5.09
CA GLY A 99 6.72 -25.03 -5.59
C GLY A 99 6.52 -25.71 -6.94
N PHE A 100 5.47 -25.35 -7.71
CA PHE A 100 5.28 -25.88 -9.06
C PHE A 100 6.15 -25.16 -10.09
N ASP A 101 6.47 -23.88 -9.88
CA ASP A 101 7.44 -23.12 -10.67
C ASP A 101 8.26 -22.10 -9.82
N SER A 102 9.01 -21.21 -10.47
CA SER A 102 9.87 -20.20 -9.82
C SER A 102 9.16 -18.85 -9.59
N SER A 103 7.83 -18.84 -9.73
CA SER A 103 6.93 -17.71 -9.52
C SER A 103 5.89 -18.05 -8.45
N PHE A 104 5.19 -17.05 -7.94
CA PHE A 104 4.01 -17.33 -7.11
C PHE A 104 2.90 -17.93 -7.98
N ASP A 105 2.45 -19.13 -7.60
CA ASP A 105 1.41 -19.90 -8.31
C ASP A 105 0.02 -19.26 -8.20
N LEU A 106 -0.25 -18.57 -7.09
CA LEU A 106 -1.53 -17.93 -6.82
C LEU A 106 -1.34 -16.50 -6.29
N LEU A 107 -2.29 -15.63 -6.65
CA LEU A 107 -2.32 -14.23 -6.23
C LEU A 107 -3.76 -13.80 -5.98
N PHE A 108 -4.06 -13.29 -4.78
CA PHE A 108 -5.40 -12.83 -4.43
C PHE A 108 -5.38 -11.73 -3.36
N ASN A 109 -6.45 -10.93 -3.33
CA ASN A 109 -6.68 -9.98 -2.24
C ASN A 109 -7.31 -10.69 -1.06
N LEU A 110 -6.84 -10.37 0.15
CA LEU A 110 -7.37 -10.85 1.41
C LEU A 110 -7.84 -9.66 2.25
N VAL A 111 -8.99 -9.84 2.89
CA VAL A 111 -9.55 -8.89 3.84
C VAL A 111 -9.67 -9.57 5.18
N LEU A 112 -9.06 -8.99 6.20
CA LEU A 112 -9.16 -9.46 7.59
C LEU A 112 -9.79 -8.38 8.45
N SER A 113 -10.48 -8.79 9.51
CA SER A 113 -11.03 -7.86 10.49
C SER A 113 -10.96 -8.43 11.89
N GLY A 114 -10.86 -7.54 12.88
CA GLY A 114 -10.80 -7.94 14.29
C GLY A 114 -10.52 -6.77 15.20
N GLN A 115 -10.10 -7.06 16.44
CA GLN A 115 -9.82 -6.04 17.43
C GLN A 115 -8.32 -5.69 17.44
N THR A 116 -8.03 -4.42 17.68
CA THR A 116 -6.69 -3.88 17.92
C THR A 116 -6.70 -3.09 19.23
N ARG A 117 -5.63 -3.23 20.02
CA ARG A 117 -5.38 -2.46 21.25
C ARG A 117 -4.06 -1.71 21.12
N VAL A 118 -4.08 -0.44 21.52
CA VAL A 118 -2.93 0.46 21.45
C VAL A 118 -2.75 1.15 22.79
N LEU A 119 -1.51 1.26 23.24
CA LEU A 119 -1.11 2.05 24.39
C LEU A 119 -0.47 3.35 23.91
N LEU A 120 -0.83 4.45 24.54
CA LEU A 120 -0.27 5.78 24.34
C LEU A 120 0.43 6.21 25.63
N ARG A 121 1.72 6.53 25.53
CA ARG A 121 2.54 6.91 26.69
C ARG A 121 2.51 8.41 26.93
N ASN A 122 2.33 8.82 28.19
CA ASN A 122 2.26 10.22 28.60
C ASN A 122 1.26 11.04 27.76
N TYR A 123 0.09 10.48 27.49
CA TYR A 123 -0.91 11.08 26.64
C TYR A 123 -1.88 11.91 27.49
N PRO A 124 -1.87 13.25 27.35
CA PRO A 124 -2.64 14.14 28.20
C PRO A 124 -4.15 14.02 27.96
N ASP A 125 -4.92 14.34 29.00
CA ASP A 125 -6.37 14.39 28.92
C ASP A 125 -6.84 15.40 27.85
N PRO A 126 -7.91 15.10 27.09
CA PRO A 126 -8.47 16.00 26.09
C PRO A 126 -8.67 17.45 26.55
N ILE A 127 -8.98 17.66 27.84
CA ILE A 127 -9.22 18.98 28.44
C ILE A 127 -7.93 19.80 28.54
N THR A 128 -6.79 19.13 28.79
CA THR A 128 -5.48 19.78 28.87
C THR A 128 -4.81 20.00 27.50
N GLY A 129 -5.37 19.39 26.46
CA GLY A 129 -4.91 19.47 25.07
C GLY A 129 -4.00 18.30 24.67
N ARG A 130 -4.27 17.71 23.50
CA ARG A 130 -3.60 16.52 22.94
C ARG A 130 -2.54 16.86 21.88
N THR A 131 -1.76 17.92 22.09
CA THR A 131 -0.68 18.34 21.16
C THR A 131 0.67 17.89 21.66
N GLY A 132 1.51 17.36 20.76
CA GLY A 132 2.85 16.87 21.08
C GLY A 132 3.19 15.59 20.34
N THR A 133 4.32 15.00 20.70
CA THR A 133 4.77 13.70 20.19
C THR A 133 4.68 12.67 21.29
N PHE A 134 3.97 11.58 21.03
CA PHE A 134 3.67 10.52 21.97
C PHE A 134 4.21 9.19 21.44
N GLN A 135 4.82 8.41 22.34
CA GLN A 135 5.20 7.04 22.03
C GLN A 135 3.96 6.17 22.08
N THR A 136 3.79 5.31 21.09
CA THR A 136 2.67 4.38 21.01
C THR A 136 3.19 2.94 20.96
N GLU A 137 2.36 2.00 21.38
CA GLU A 137 2.65 0.57 21.32
C GLU A 137 1.37 -0.17 20.95
N MET A 138 1.39 -0.98 19.90
CA MET A 138 0.31 -1.90 19.61
C MET A 138 0.44 -3.09 20.56
N LEU A 139 -0.47 -3.20 21.52
CA LEU A 139 -0.44 -4.24 22.56
C LEU A 139 -1.02 -5.56 22.08
N SER A 140 -1.97 -5.50 21.15
CA SER A 140 -2.56 -6.67 20.52
C SER A 140 -3.26 -6.28 19.23
N MET A 141 -3.29 -7.20 18.29
CA MET A 141 -4.13 -7.15 17.09
C MET A 141 -4.47 -8.60 16.77
N ASP A 142 -5.73 -8.91 16.56
CA ASP A 142 -6.17 -10.27 16.21
C ASP A 142 -7.17 -10.18 15.07
N LEU A 143 -6.68 -10.28 13.84
CA LEU A 143 -7.48 -10.16 12.62
C LEU A 143 -7.80 -11.53 12.05
N THR A 144 -9.05 -11.72 11.66
CA THR A 144 -9.56 -13.00 11.14
C THR A 144 -10.20 -12.81 9.77
N GLY A 145 -10.13 -13.86 8.96
CA GLY A 145 -10.76 -13.89 7.64
C GLY A 145 -10.77 -15.31 7.08
N SER A 146 -11.01 -15.41 5.78
CA SER A 146 -11.05 -16.70 5.09
C SER A 146 -10.39 -16.61 3.74
N THR A 147 -9.70 -17.67 3.37
CA THR A 147 -9.08 -17.87 2.06
C THR A 147 -9.74 -19.05 1.36
N PRO A 148 -9.45 -19.30 0.08
CA PRO A 148 -9.82 -20.55 -0.58
C PRO A 148 -9.30 -21.83 0.11
N PHE A 149 -8.32 -21.70 1.01
CA PHE A 149 -7.69 -22.81 1.75
C PHE A 149 -8.27 -23.02 3.15
N GLY A 150 -9.16 -22.14 3.62
CA GLY A 150 -9.74 -22.20 4.95
C GLY A 150 -9.57 -20.91 5.76
N PRO A 151 -9.81 -20.98 7.08
CA PRO A 151 -9.67 -19.82 7.95
C PRO A 151 -8.22 -19.36 8.01
N VAL A 152 -8.04 -18.04 8.09
CA VAL A 152 -6.73 -17.42 8.25
C VAL A 152 -6.82 -16.36 9.34
N MET A 153 -5.74 -16.21 10.10
CA MET A 153 -5.61 -15.16 11.10
C MET A 153 -4.25 -14.50 10.98
N ILE A 154 -4.21 -13.20 11.24
CA ILE A 154 -2.96 -12.46 11.46
C ILE A 154 -3.09 -11.79 12.82
N ARG A 155 -2.06 -11.94 13.66
CA ARG A 155 -2.01 -11.25 14.94
C ARG A 155 -0.74 -10.45 15.13
N GLU A 156 -0.76 -9.54 16.09
CA GLU A 156 0.44 -8.93 16.67
C GLU A 156 1.20 -9.97 17.53
N SER A 157 2.53 -9.90 17.52
CA SER A 157 3.39 -10.87 18.20
C SER A 157 3.29 -10.73 19.73
N PRO A 158 2.90 -11.79 20.47
CA PRO A 158 2.82 -11.74 21.93
C PRO A 158 4.20 -11.66 22.62
N THR A 159 5.30 -11.70 21.87
CA THR A 159 6.67 -11.77 22.40
C THR A 159 7.56 -10.61 21.96
N LEU A 160 7.16 -9.82 20.96
CA LEU A 160 7.96 -8.74 20.40
C LEU A 160 7.15 -7.44 20.41
N PRO A 161 7.61 -6.39 21.09
CA PRO A 161 6.83 -5.16 21.21
C PRO A 161 6.71 -4.43 19.87
N SER A 162 5.48 -4.23 19.42
CA SER A 162 5.17 -3.44 18.22
C SER A 162 5.05 -1.95 18.54
N VAL A 163 6.18 -1.24 18.45
CA VAL A 163 6.29 0.17 18.84
C VAL A 163 5.87 1.13 17.74
N GLY A 164 5.51 2.34 18.11
CA GLY A 164 5.15 3.40 17.18
C GLY A 164 5.33 4.78 17.79
N GLN A 165 4.97 5.79 17.00
CA GLN A 165 4.94 7.17 17.45
C GLN A 165 3.81 7.89 16.73
N THR A 166 3.16 8.79 17.46
CA THR A 166 2.20 9.74 16.89
C THR A 166 2.59 11.16 17.28
N THR A 167 2.58 12.07 16.31
CA THR A 167 2.74 13.51 16.52
C THR A 167 1.44 14.20 16.15
N VAL A 168 0.94 15.04 17.06
CA VAL A 168 -0.26 15.86 16.88
C VAL A 168 0.15 17.33 16.98
N ALA A 169 -0.03 18.08 15.90
CA ALA A 169 0.22 19.51 15.83
C ALA A 169 -1.09 20.27 15.58
N ASP A 170 -1.39 21.25 16.42
CA ASP A 170 -2.51 22.17 16.20
C ASP A 170 -2.18 23.14 15.05
N LEU A 171 -3.02 23.14 14.02
CA LEU A 171 -2.90 24.04 12.85
C LEU A 171 -3.71 25.33 13.04
N GLY A 172 -4.41 25.47 14.17
CA GLY A 172 -5.40 26.51 14.41
C GLY A 172 -6.74 26.18 13.77
N SER A 173 -7.76 26.99 14.07
CA SER A 173 -9.11 26.87 13.51
C SER A 173 -9.78 25.51 13.71
N GLY A 174 -9.37 24.75 14.74
CA GLY A 174 -9.91 23.41 15.04
C GLY A 174 -9.42 22.32 14.10
N GLN A 175 -8.25 22.49 13.49
CA GLN A 175 -7.61 21.48 12.65
C GLN A 175 -6.30 21.01 13.27
N TYR A 176 -5.99 19.73 13.09
CA TYR A 176 -4.80 19.09 13.62
C TYR A 176 -4.08 18.33 12.53
N GLN A 177 -2.77 18.53 12.40
CA GLN A 177 -1.90 17.65 11.62
C GLN A 177 -1.52 16.47 12.51
N ILE A 178 -1.78 15.26 12.05
CA ILE A 178 -1.47 14.02 12.77
C ILE A 178 -0.58 13.13 11.91
N ASP A 179 0.66 12.98 12.32
CA ASP A 179 1.64 12.07 11.72
C ASP A 179 1.78 10.84 12.61
N SER A 180 1.67 9.63 12.05
CA SER A 180 1.73 8.41 12.85
C SER A 180 2.34 7.23 12.09
N PHE A 181 3.08 6.40 12.82
CA PHE A 181 3.56 5.11 12.32
C PHE A 181 3.64 4.07 13.44
N PHE A 182 3.62 2.80 13.03
CA PHE A 182 3.94 1.65 13.87
C PHE A 182 4.94 0.75 13.13
N ASP A 183 5.90 0.20 13.85
CA ASP A 183 6.70 -0.93 13.42
C ASP A 183 6.10 -2.18 14.07
N ILE A 184 5.40 -3.01 13.28
CA ILE A 184 4.57 -4.11 13.79
C ILE A 184 5.25 -5.46 13.55
N PHE A 185 5.33 -6.27 14.60
CA PHE A 185 5.63 -7.68 14.49
C PHE A 185 4.33 -8.48 14.39
N THR A 186 4.22 -9.32 13.37
CA THR A 186 2.99 -10.09 13.14
C THR A 186 3.26 -11.57 12.98
N GLU A 187 2.29 -12.39 13.36
CA GLU A 187 2.30 -13.85 13.17
C GLU A 187 1.09 -14.29 12.34
N LEU A 188 1.25 -15.34 11.54
CA LEU A 188 0.21 -15.90 10.67
C LEU A 188 -0.31 -17.22 11.22
N SER A 189 -1.61 -17.42 11.22
CA SER A 189 -2.26 -18.68 11.53
C SER A 189 -3.12 -19.14 10.35
N LEU A 190 -3.06 -20.45 10.06
CA LEU A 190 -3.80 -21.10 8.97
C LEU A 190 -4.76 -22.19 9.48
N ASP A 191 -4.86 -22.34 10.80
CA ASP A 191 -5.63 -23.40 11.47
C ASP A 191 -6.60 -22.84 12.52
N GLY A 192 -6.96 -21.57 12.41
CA GLY A 192 -7.89 -20.92 13.34
C GLY A 192 -7.28 -20.59 14.70
N GLY A 193 -5.96 -20.40 14.76
CA GLY A 193 -5.24 -19.88 15.92
C GLY A 193 -4.67 -20.96 16.82
N GLN A 194 -4.66 -22.22 16.37
CA GLN A 194 -4.07 -23.34 17.10
C GLN A 194 -2.54 -23.32 17.01
N SER A 195 -2.00 -22.88 15.86
CA SER A 195 -0.57 -22.65 15.66
C SER A 195 -0.31 -21.33 14.95
N TRP A 196 0.89 -20.77 15.20
CA TRP A 196 1.32 -19.47 14.67
C TRP A 196 2.68 -19.61 13.99
N ILE A 197 2.74 -19.09 12.77
CA ILE A 197 3.86 -19.14 11.86
C ILE A 197 4.51 -17.75 11.88
N LEU A 198 5.79 -17.72 12.21
CA LEU A 198 6.57 -16.49 12.21
C LEU A 198 6.99 -16.13 10.79
N PRO A 199 7.07 -14.84 10.45
CA PRO A 199 7.73 -14.40 9.23
C PRO A 199 9.19 -14.88 9.20
N THR A 200 9.68 -15.22 8.02
CA THR A 200 11.07 -15.64 7.80
C THR A 200 12.07 -14.49 8.05
N SER A 201 11.63 -13.25 7.88
CA SER A 201 12.37 -12.04 8.26
C SER A 201 12.00 -11.64 9.69
N PRO A 202 12.96 -11.51 10.62
CA PRO A 202 12.67 -11.19 12.02
C PRO A 202 12.38 -9.70 12.27
N GLU A 203 12.47 -8.84 11.25
CA GLU A 203 12.25 -7.40 11.37
C GLU A 203 10.76 -7.03 11.35
N PRO A 204 10.35 -6.00 12.12
CA PRO A 204 8.97 -5.51 12.06
C PRO A 204 8.68 -4.88 10.70
N LYS A 205 7.40 -4.74 10.37
CA LYS A 205 6.98 -3.99 9.17
C LYS A 205 6.42 -2.64 9.56
N ARG A 206 6.95 -1.60 8.91
CA ARG A 206 6.55 -0.23 9.15
C ARG A 206 5.23 0.07 8.44
N MET A 207 4.24 0.41 9.23
CA MET A 207 2.93 0.92 8.84
C MET A 207 2.90 2.43 9.09
N THR A 208 2.73 3.24 8.05
CA THR A 208 2.70 4.70 8.16
C THR A 208 1.34 5.23 7.73
N LEU A 209 0.83 6.22 8.46
CA LEU A 209 -0.32 7.01 8.05
C LEU A 209 0.14 8.02 6.99
N PRO A 210 -0.24 7.88 5.71
CA PRO A 210 0.21 8.78 4.67
C PRO A 210 -0.57 10.10 4.69
N ASP A 211 0.06 11.14 4.17
CA ASP A 211 -0.60 12.40 3.89
C ASP A 211 -1.62 12.17 2.78
N ARG A 212 -2.83 12.70 2.98
CA ARG A 212 -3.83 12.73 1.93
C ARG A 212 -3.48 13.76 0.84
N SER A 213 -2.41 14.54 1.00
CA SER A 213 -1.92 15.48 0.00
C SER A 213 -1.19 14.76 -1.15
N SER A 214 -1.97 14.22 -2.11
CA SER A 214 -1.63 14.15 -3.55
C SER A 214 -2.50 13.17 -4.37
N THR A 215 -3.82 13.10 -4.15
CA THR A 215 -4.73 12.43 -5.12
C THR A 215 -5.45 13.40 -6.06
N ALA A 216 -4.93 14.63 -6.22
CA ALA A 216 -5.55 15.66 -7.07
C ALA A 216 -4.69 16.12 -8.26
N THR A 217 -3.71 15.33 -8.72
CA THR A 217 -2.90 15.69 -9.91
C THR A 217 -2.85 14.58 -10.96
N LEU A 218 -4.03 14.13 -11.40
CA LEU A 218 -4.16 13.34 -12.64
C LEU A 218 -5.17 13.93 -13.64
N VAL A 219 -5.57 15.20 -13.50
CA VAL A 219 -6.53 15.85 -14.42
C VAL A 219 -5.87 16.86 -15.38
N LEU A 220 -4.64 17.32 -15.15
CA LEU A 220 -4.07 18.42 -15.96
C LEU A 220 -2.96 18.05 -16.97
N LEU A 221 -2.40 16.84 -16.96
CA LEU A 221 -1.44 16.42 -18.00
C LEU A 221 -2.09 15.71 -19.20
N ALA A 222 -3.31 15.20 -19.06
CA ALA A 222 -4.07 14.62 -20.18
C ALA A 222 -4.72 15.68 -21.10
N ALA A 223 -4.99 16.89 -20.58
CA ALA A 223 -5.57 17.98 -21.36
C ALA A 223 -4.55 18.72 -22.26
N GLY A 224 -3.27 18.75 -21.87
CA GLY A 224 -2.22 19.42 -22.65
C GLY A 224 -1.77 18.64 -23.90
N ALA A 225 -1.78 17.30 -23.82
CA ALA A 225 -1.33 16.44 -24.93
C ALA A 225 -2.35 16.34 -26.08
N TRP A 226 -3.64 16.60 -25.81
CA TRP A 226 -4.69 16.56 -26.84
C TRP A 226 -4.78 17.81 -27.71
N LEU A 227 -4.21 18.94 -27.28
CA LEU A 227 -4.23 20.19 -28.05
C LEU A 227 -3.01 20.36 -28.98
N ALA A 228 -1.98 19.52 -28.87
CA ALA A 228 -0.77 19.62 -29.70
C ALA A 228 -0.74 18.65 -30.90
N GLY A 229 -1.65 17.68 -30.97
CA GLY A 229 -1.65 16.61 -31.98
C GLY A 229 -2.33 16.91 -33.32
N SER A 230 -3.03 18.05 -33.46
CA SER A 230 -3.80 18.39 -34.66
C SER A 230 -3.05 19.33 -35.60
N ARG A 231 -1.93 18.87 -36.19
CA ARG A 231 -1.38 19.50 -37.41
C ARG A 231 -1.34 18.50 -38.56
N CYS A 232 -2.39 18.63 -39.37
CA CYS A 232 -2.67 17.92 -40.60
C CYS A 232 -1.49 18.03 -41.59
N TRP A 233 -0.84 16.92 -41.92
CA TRP A 233 0.19 16.88 -42.96
C TRP A 233 -0.50 16.71 -44.32
N SER A 234 -0.63 17.81 -45.06
CA SER A 234 -1.12 17.80 -46.44
C SER A 234 -0.03 17.29 -47.38
N ALA A 235 -0.20 16.07 -47.91
CA ALA A 235 0.63 15.55 -48.99
C ALA A 235 0.23 16.21 -50.33
N LYS A 236 1.13 16.98 -50.93
CA LYS A 236 0.97 17.50 -52.29
C LYS A 236 1.46 16.45 -53.32
N PRO A 237 0.72 16.20 -54.42
CA PRO A 237 1.14 15.23 -55.44
C PRO A 237 2.29 15.76 -56.31
N VAL A 238 3.29 14.92 -56.52
CA VAL A 238 4.48 15.18 -57.36
C VAL A 238 4.10 15.18 -58.83
N ARG A 239 4.29 16.32 -59.50
CA ARG A 239 4.06 16.51 -60.94
C ARG A 239 5.30 16.08 -61.73
N ARG A 240 5.23 14.94 -62.45
CA ARG A 240 6.26 14.50 -63.40
C ARG A 240 6.42 15.55 -64.53
N ARG A 241 7.63 16.12 -64.69
CA ARG A 241 8.02 16.89 -65.89
C ARG A 241 8.99 16.06 -66.73
N LYS A 242 8.64 15.90 -68.01
CA LYS A 242 9.43 15.28 -69.08
C LYS A 242 10.76 16.03 -69.26
N GLY A 243 11.88 15.30 -69.24
CA GLY A 243 13.20 15.80 -69.63
C GLY A 243 13.33 15.84 -71.16
N LEU A 244 13.68 17.02 -71.67
CA LEU A 244 13.99 17.29 -73.07
C LEU A 244 15.47 16.94 -73.30
N ARG A 245 15.74 16.05 -74.26
CA ARG A 245 17.09 15.59 -74.62
C ARG A 245 17.64 16.49 -75.72
N THR A 246 18.75 17.18 -75.46
CA THR A 246 19.58 17.81 -76.49
C THR A 246 20.95 17.16 -76.47
N THR A 247 21.47 16.82 -77.64
CA THR A 247 22.83 16.34 -77.86
C THR A 247 23.38 17.12 -79.05
N PRO A 248 24.54 17.79 -78.95
CA PRO A 248 25.20 18.37 -80.11
C PRO A 248 26.09 17.32 -80.78
N GLY A 249 26.09 17.30 -82.11
CA GLY A 249 26.98 16.45 -82.93
C GLY A 249 28.38 17.04 -83.07
N ASN A 250 29.33 16.27 -83.61
CA ASN A 250 29.83 16.44 -84.99
C ASN A 250 30.90 15.38 -85.34
N THR A 251 31.12 15.23 -86.65
CA THR A 251 32.09 14.42 -87.43
C THR A 251 31.79 12.94 -87.61
#